data_AF-A0A2P2IFH5-F1
#
_entry.id   AF-A0A2P2IFH5-F1
#
_cell.length_a   1.000
_cell.length_b   1.000
_cell.length_c   1.000
_cell.angle_alpha   90.00
_cell.angle_beta   90.00
_cell.angle_gamma   90.00
#
_symmetry.space_group_name_H-M   'P 1'
#
loop_
_entity.id
_entity.type
_entity.pdbx_description
1 polymer ?
#
loop_
_entity_poly.entity_id
_entity_poly.type
_entity_poly.pdbx_seq_one_letter_code
_entity_poly.pdbx_strand_id
1 'polypeptide(L)'
;LELAKVLQKRGVHDLFFVLDEGMPIVDGLISGVNVPVATIGVSEKGWMSLRVEAVGPAGHSSIPPRQQATHTLATALHNLHSNPHPTMLGTGPEEDMLRAIAPKSEWPYRLAMSNPWLFRLVLSAVMSKQKETDALQRTTTATTIVRAGVKDNVVPGSAWAVVNHRVHPGQTLEQVLEHDIRAIGDESVNVTVLGTRECAPVSPYGPESSAFCLIAATVKKIYPTAVPAPSLLLANTDTVH
;
A
#
# COMPACT_ATOMS: atom_id res chain seq x y z
N LEU A 1 4.60 -18.08 -13.63
CA LEU A 1 5.98 -18.62 -13.71
C LEU A 1 6.33 -19.32 -15.04
N GLU A 2 5.46 -20.14 -15.65
CA GLU A 2 5.81 -20.84 -16.90
C GLU A 2 5.89 -19.92 -18.14
N LEU A 3 5.06 -18.88 -18.21
CA LEU A 3 5.06 -17.93 -19.34
C LEU A 3 6.39 -17.16 -19.46
N ALA A 4 6.90 -16.60 -18.36
CA ALA A 4 8.18 -15.88 -18.36
C ALA A 4 9.34 -16.77 -18.82
N LYS A 5 9.41 -18.02 -18.32
CA LYS A 5 10.40 -19.01 -18.77
C LYS A 5 10.28 -19.31 -20.27
N VAL A 6 9.06 -19.41 -20.80
CA VAL A 6 8.81 -19.64 -22.23
C VAL A 6 9.26 -18.44 -23.07
N LEU A 7 8.95 -17.22 -22.65
CA LEU A 7 9.38 -16.00 -23.34
C LEU A 7 10.90 -15.87 -23.35
N GLN A 8 11.55 -16.12 -22.22
CA GLN A 8 13.01 -16.14 -22.10
C GLN A 8 13.65 -17.21 -23.00
N LYS A 9 13.10 -18.44 -23.01
CA LYS A 9 13.55 -19.51 -23.93
C LYS A 9 13.38 -19.14 -25.40
N ARG A 10 12.40 -18.30 -25.73
CA ARG A 10 12.15 -17.80 -27.09
C ARG A 10 13.01 -16.58 -27.45
N GLY A 11 13.87 -16.09 -26.55
CA GLY A 11 14.70 -14.90 -26.78
C GLY A 11 13.88 -13.61 -26.82
N VAL A 12 12.70 -13.59 -26.20
CA VAL A 12 11.90 -12.36 -26.07
C VAL A 12 12.45 -11.58 -24.88
N HIS A 13 13.03 -10.42 -25.16
CA HIS A 13 13.61 -9.53 -24.15
C HIS A 13 12.79 -8.25 -23.94
N ASP A 14 12.00 -7.87 -24.95
CA ASP A 14 11.18 -6.67 -24.93
C ASP A 14 9.70 -7.02 -25.11
N LEU A 15 8.87 -6.58 -24.17
CA LEU A 15 7.42 -6.67 -24.26
C LEU A 15 6.84 -5.28 -24.41
N PHE A 16 5.84 -5.14 -25.28
CA PHE A 16 5.18 -3.85 -25.50
C PHE A 16 4.36 -3.40 -24.27
N PHE A 17 3.60 -4.32 -23.68
CA PHE A 17 3.01 -4.21 -22.33
C PHE A 17 2.57 -5.61 -21.86
N VAL A 18 2.26 -5.73 -20.57
CA VAL A 18 1.54 -6.87 -20.01
C VAL A 18 0.17 -6.39 -19.56
N LEU A 19 -0.88 -7.16 -19.88
CA LEU A 19 -2.23 -6.90 -19.44
C LEU A 19 -2.67 -8.08 -18.59
N ASP A 20 -3.00 -7.80 -17.33
CA ASP A 20 -3.39 -8.81 -16.33
C ASP A 20 -4.77 -8.51 -15.75
N GLU A 21 -4.97 -8.55 -14.42
CA GLU A 21 -6.28 -8.39 -13.74
C GLU A 21 -7.00 -7.07 -14.06
N GLY A 22 -6.28 -6.10 -14.65
CA GLY A 22 -6.80 -4.78 -14.94
C GLY A 22 -7.04 -3.96 -13.67
N MET A 23 -7.46 -2.73 -13.84
CA MET A 23 -7.71 -1.80 -12.75
C MET A 23 -9.13 -1.22 -12.90
N PRO A 24 -9.82 -0.90 -11.79
CA PRO A 24 -11.21 -0.50 -11.86
C PRO A 24 -11.38 0.89 -12.50
N ILE A 25 -12.56 1.09 -13.10
CA ILE A 25 -13.08 2.43 -13.34
C ILE A 25 -13.81 2.85 -12.08
N VAL A 26 -13.32 3.90 -11.43
CA VAL A 26 -13.84 4.38 -10.15
C VAL A 26 -14.67 5.64 -10.36
N ASP A 27 -15.79 5.74 -9.65
CA ASP A 27 -16.67 6.92 -9.66
C ASP A 27 -16.78 7.47 -8.24
N GLY A 28 -16.63 8.79 -8.08
CA GLY A 28 -16.72 9.47 -6.79
C GLY A 28 -15.60 9.16 -5.77
N LEU A 29 -14.56 8.43 -6.15
CA LEU A 29 -13.45 8.07 -5.25
C LEU A 29 -12.59 9.28 -4.85
N ILE A 30 -12.41 10.23 -5.77
CA ILE A 30 -11.57 11.40 -5.55
C ILE A 30 -12.46 12.61 -5.36
N SER A 31 -12.32 13.27 -4.21
CA SER A 31 -13.14 14.44 -3.86
C SER A 31 -13.04 15.54 -4.93
N GLY A 32 -14.19 16.05 -5.37
CA GLY A 32 -14.28 17.09 -6.39
C GLY A 32 -14.15 16.59 -7.83
N VAL A 33 -14.09 15.27 -8.07
CA VAL A 33 -14.10 14.66 -9.41
C VAL A 33 -15.43 13.93 -9.61
N ASN A 34 -16.27 14.46 -10.51
CA ASN A 34 -17.61 13.94 -10.77
C ASN A 34 -17.70 13.17 -12.11
N VAL A 35 -16.57 12.71 -12.62
CA VAL A 35 -16.50 11.86 -13.80
C VAL A 35 -15.79 10.56 -13.45
N PRO A 36 -16.12 9.44 -14.13
CA PRO A 36 -15.40 8.20 -13.90
C PRO A 36 -13.91 8.35 -14.17
N VAL A 37 -13.08 7.73 -13.34
CA VAL A 37 -11.62 7.66 -13.52
C VAL A 37 -11.26 6.23 -13.84
N ALA A 38 -10.76 6.00 -15.04
CA ALA A 38 -10.25 4.71 -15.45
C ALA A 38 -8.77 4.61 -15.04
N THR A 39 -8.54 3.92 -13.93
CA THR A 39 -7.18 3.74 -13.42
C THR A 39 -6.43 2.74 -14.29
N ILE A 40 -5.19 3.06 -14.65
CA ILE A 40 -4.29 2.19 -15.41
C ILE A 40 -3.11 1.87 -14.50
N GLY A 41 -2.98 0.61 -14.09
CA GLY A 41 -1.91 0.16 -13.22
C GLY A 41 -0.56 0.26 -13.94
N VAL A 42 0.30 1.17 -13.49
CA VAL A 42 1.66 1.35 -14.02
C VAL A 42 2.73 0.82 -13.07
N SER A 43 2.34 0.46 -11.85
CA SER A 43 3.18 -0.17 -10.84
C SER A 43 2.29 -0.93 -9.86
N GLU A 44 2.89 -1.80 -9.08
CA GLU A 44 2.26 -2.52 -7.98
C GLU A 44 3.02 -2.23 -6.69
N LYS A 45 2.27 -2.09 -5.60
CA LYS A 45 2.86 -1.99 -4.27
C LYS A 45 3.68 -3.23 -3.93
N GLY A 46 4.73 -3.04 -3.15
CA GLY A 46 5.43 -4.16 -2.52
C GLY A 46 4.60 -4.77 -1.39
N TRP A 47 5.13 -5.82 -0.79
CA TRP A 47 4.52 -6.46 0.37
C TRP A 47 5.59 -6.87 1.38
N MET A 48 5.27 -6.71 2.66
CA MET A 48 6.09 -7.22 3.76
C MET A 48 5.18 -7.79 4.83
N SER A 49 5.48 -8.98 5.32
CA SER A 49 4.81 -9.55 6.48
C SER A 49 5.80 -9.69 7.62
N LEU A 50 5.43 -9.16 8.78
CA LEU A 50 6.20 -9.19 10.01
C LEU A 50 5.48 -10.03 11.05
N ARG A 51 6.23 -10.85 11.78
CA ARG A 51 5.79 -11.44 13.05
C ARG A 51 6.27 -10.53 14.17
N VAL A 52 5.34 -10.00 14.94
CA VAL A 52 5.60 -9.20 16.15
C VAL A 52 5.28 -10.08 17.34
N GLU A 53 6.25 -10.31 18.22
CA GLU A 53 6.15 -11.28 19.31
C GLU A 53 6.67 -10.71 20.62
N ALA A 54 5.86 -10.87 21.67
CA ALA A 54 6.22 -10.54 23.03
C ALA A 54 6.26 -11.82 23.87
N VAL A 55 7.25 -11.90 24.77
CA VAL A 55 7.43 -13.00 25.72
C VAL A 55 7.38 -12.44 27.13
N GLY A 56 6.83 -13.21 28.07
CA GLY A 56 6.73 -12.83 29.47
C GLY A 56 6.53 -14.03 30.39
N PRO A 57 6.52 -13.81 31.70
CA PRO A 57 6.23 -14.87 32.66
C PRO A 57 4.80 -15.40 32.47
N ALA A 58 4.67 -16.73 32.37
CA ALA A 58 3.37 -17.39 32.51
C ALA A 58 2.95 -17.46 33.98
N GLY A 59 1.65 -17.53 34.26
CA GLY A 59 1.17 -17.54 35.65
C GLY A 59 -0.31 -17.87 35.80
N HIS A 60 -0.73 -18.04 37.05
CA HIS A 60 -2.14 -18.21 37.39
C HIS A 60 -2.85 -16.85 37.38
N SER A 61 -4.06 -16.78 36.81
CA SER A 61 -4.79 -15.51 36.66
C SER A 61 -5.12 -14.79 37.98
N SER A 62 -5.18 -15.52 39.10
CA SER A 62 -5.43 -14.94 40.45
C SER A 62 -4.24 -14.20 41.05
N ILE A 63 -3.02 -14.43 40.55
CA ILE A 63 -1.80 -13.74 40.98
C ILE A 63 -1.01 -13.40 39.71
N PRO A 64 -1.53 -12.47 38.88
CA PRO A 64 -0.98 -12.25 37.55
C PRO A 64 0.39 -11.56 37.66
N PRO A 65 1.36 -11.92 36.81
CA PRO A 65 2.59 -11.16 36.67
C PRO A 65 2.31 -9.70 36.27
N ARG A 66 3.17 -8.78 36.72
CA ARG A 66 3.05 -7.35 36.38
C ARG A 66 3.24 -7.08 34.88
N GLN A 67 4.19 -7.78 34.27
CA GLN A 67 4.46 -7.70 32.83
C GLN A 67 3.90 -8.95 32.16
N GLN A 68 2.92 -8.78 31.28
CA GLN A 68 2.24 -9.86 30.58
C GLN A 68 2.50 -9.74 29.09
N ALA A 69 2.84 -10.85 28.43
CA ALA A 69 3.12 -10.86 27.00
C ALA A 69 1.97 -10.28 26.16
N THR A 70 0.72 -10.54 26.56
CA THR A 70 -0.49 -10.00 25.94
C THR A 70 -0.56 -8.48 26.01
N HIS A 71 -0.21 -7.88 27.16
CA HIS A 71 -0.19 -6.43 27.33
C HIS A 71 0.92 -5.79 26.49
N THR A 72 2.13 -6.35 26.52
CA THR A 72 3.25 -5.87 25.71
C THR A 72 2.94 -5.94 24.21
N LEU A 73 2.39 -7.06 23.71
CA LEU A 73 1.96 -7.16 22.32
C LEU A 73 0.86 -6.15 21.98
N ALA A 74 -0.15 -6.00 22.85
CA ALA A 74 -1.25 -5.06 22.61
C ALA A 74 -0.74 -3.62 22.48
N THR A 75 0.22 -3.22 23.33
CA THR A 75 0.87 -1.91 23.25
C THR A 75 1.67 -1.75 21.96
N ALA A 76 2.45 -2.76 21.57
CA ALA A 76 3.20 -2.73 20.31
C ALA A 76 2.28 -2.55 19.09
N LEU A 77 1.18 -3.31 19.03
CA LEU A 77 0.18 -3.19 17.95
C LEU A 77 -0.55 -1.85 17.98
N HIS A 78 -0.87 -1.33 19.16
CA HIS A 78 -1.44 -0.01 19.31
C HIS A 78 -0.49 1.06 18.77
N ASN A 79 0.80 1.00 19.11
CA ASN A 79 1.78 1.97 18.66
C ASN A 79 1.97 1.92 17.14
N LEU A 80 2.00 0.73 16.53
CA LEU A 80 2.02 0.58 15.07
C LEU A 80 0.80 1.22 14.40
N HIS A 81 -0.39 1.04 14.97
CA HIS A 81 -1.62 1.63 14.44
C HIS A 81 -1.67 3.17 14.61
N SER A 82 -1.21 3.67 15.75
CA SER A 82 -1.20 5.09 16.09
C SER A 82 -0.09 5.88 15.37
N ASN A 83 0.89 5.19 14.79
CA ASN A 83 2.01 5.80 14.05
C ASN A 83 2.03 5.28 12.59
N PRO A 84 1.07 5.70 11.74
CA PRO A 84 1.04 5.27 10.34
C PRO A 84 2.31 5.70 9.60
N HIS A 85 2.66 4.97 8.55
CA HIS A 85 3.78 5.36 7.69
C HIS A 85 3.55 6.74 7.06
N PRO A 86 4.63 7.50 6.80
CA PRO A 86 4.54 8.82 6.20
C PRO A 86 3.90 8.78 4.81
N THR A 87 3.28 9.90 4.44
CA THR A 87 2.81 10.11 3.06
C THR A 87 3.97 10.19 2.09
N MET A 88 3.83 9.45 1.00
CA MET A 88 4.72 9.39 -0.14
C MET A 88 4.18 10.18 -1.33
N LEU A 89 3.06 10.91 -1.18
CA LEU A 89 2.46 11.69 -2.25
C LEU A 89 3.51 12.55 -2.97
N GLY A 90 3.70 12.33 -4.26
CA GLY A 90 4.70 13.05 -5.07
C GLY A 90 6.00 12.29 -5.29
N THR A 91 6.07 11.03 -4.89
CA THR A 91 7.18 10.13 -5.21
C THR A 91 6.77 8.96 -6.09
N GLY A 92 5.48 8.78 -6.35
CA GLY A 92 4.95 7.75 -7.23
C GLY A 92 3.94 8.25 -8.26
N PRO A 93 3.28 7.32 -8.98
CA PRO A 93 2.36 7.63 -10.08
C PRO A 93 1.07 8.32 -9.60
N GLU A 94 0.79 8.33 -8.29
CA GLU A 94 -0.35 9.01 -7.71
C GLU A 94 -0.34 10.54 -7.93
N GLU A 95 0.83 11.17 -8.07
CA GLU A 95 0.89 12.60 -8.41
C GLU A 95 0.38 12.85 -9.83
N ASP A 96 0.81 12.05 -10.79
CA ASP A 96 0.38 12.17 -12.18
C ASP A 96 -1.07 11.74 -12.37
N MET A 97 -1.56 10.83 -11.54
CA MET A 97 -2.99 10.53 -11.43
C MET A 97 -3.78 11.79 -11.09
N LEU A 98 -3.36 12.54 -10.06
CA LEU A 98 -4.02 13.79 -9.65
C LEU A 98 -3.95 14.84 -10.78
N ARG A 99 -2.82 14.97 -11.46
CA ARG A 99 -2.69 15.90 -12.61
C ARG A 99 -3.59 15.51 -13.78
N ALA A 100 -3.73 14.21 -14.06
CA ALA A 100 -4.56 13.72 -15.15
C ALA A 100 -6.06 14.00 -14.94
N ILE A 101 -6.53 13.91 -13.70
CA ILE A 101 -7.93 14.15 -13.35
C ILE A 101 -8.24 15.64 -13.08
N ALA A 102 -7.24 16.46 -12.73
CA ALA A 102 -7.42 17.86 -12.36
C ALA A 102 -8.30 18.69 -13.33
N PRO A 103 -8.18 18.56 -14.67
CA PRO A 103 -9.02 19.31 -15.61
C PRO A 103 -10.52 19.00 -15.49
N LYS A 104 -10.88 17.84 -14.93
CA LYS A 104 -12.25 17.39 -14.69
C LYS A 104 -12.71 17.62 -13.26
N SER A 105 -11.84 18.12 -12.39
CA SER A 105 -12.18 18.45 -11.01
C SER A 105 -12.87 19.81 -10.92
N GLU A 106 -13.69 20.00 -9.89
CA GLU A 106 -14.30 21.26 -9.52
C GLU A 106 -13.30 22.21 -8.85
N TRP A 107 -13.61 23.51 -8.79
CA TRP A 107 -12.86 24.43 -7.93
C TRP A 107 -13.26 24.19 -6.46
N PRO A 108 -12.32 24.15 -5.49
CA PRO A 108 -10.89 24.45 -5.59
C PRO A 108 -9.99 23.24 -5.90
N TYR A 109 -10.55 22.03 -5.99
CA TYR A 109 -9.77 20.79 -6.23
C TYR A 109 -8.92 20.84 -7.48
N ARG A 110 -9.43 21.43 -8.58
CA ARG A 110 -8.68 21.64 -9.83
C ARG A 110 -7.37 22.39 -9.62
N LEU A 111 -7.39 23.47 -8.82
CA LEU A 111 -6.19 24.26 -8.54
C LEU A 111 -5.16 23.44 -7.78
N ALA A 112 -5.61 22.71 -6.75
CA ALA A 112 -4.75 21.87 -5.93
C ALA A 112 -4.14 20.72 -6.73
N MET A 113 -4.96 19.94 -7.43
CA MET A 113 -4.55 18.77 -8.21
C MET A 113 -3.72 19.13 -9.46
N SER A 114 -3.85 20.35 -9.99
CA SER A 114 -2.96 20.84 -11.07
C SER A 114 -1.57 21.23 -10.54
N ASN A 115 -1.47 21.55 -9.24
CA ASN A 115 -0.23 21.98 -8.58
C ASN A 115 0.06 21.14 -7.32
N PRO A 116 0.15 19.80 -7.44
CA PRO A 116 0.30 18.92 -6.28
C PRO A 116 1.60 19.19 -5.53
N TRP A 117 2.66 19.66 -6.21
CA TRP A 117 3.90 20.14 -5.59
C TRP A 117 3.69 21.26 -4.56
N LEU A 118 2.71 22.16 -4.80
CA LEU A 118 2.41 23.31 -3.94
C LEU A 118 1.42 22.93 -2.83
N PHE A 119 0.43 22.10 -3.17
CA PHE A 119 -0.67 21.73 -2.28
C PHE A 119 -0.50 20.35 -1.63
N ARG A 120 0.71 19.77 -1.66
CA ARG A 120 0.99 18.40 -1.19
C ARG A 120 0.40 18.10 0.19
N LEU A 121 0.62 18.99 1.17
CA LEU A 121 0.12 18.80 2.53
C LEU A 121 -1.41 18.77 2.60
N VAL A 122 -2.07 19.67 1.87
CA VAL A 122 -3.54 19.75 1.82
C VAL A 122 -4.13 18.54 1.10
N LEU A 123 -3.57 18.20 -0.06
CA LEU A 123 -3.99 17.02 -0.84
C LEU A 123 -3.82 15.74 -0.03
N SER A 124 -2.67 15.56 0.62
CA SER A 124 -2.40 14.41 1.46
C SER A 124 -3.39 14.31 2.63
N ALA A 125 -3.70 15.43 3.29
CA ALA A 125 -4.68 15.46 4.37
C ALA A 125 -6.09 15.11 3.88
N VAL A 126 -6.48 15.55 2.68
CA VAL A 126 -7.77 15.20 2.08
C VAL A 126 -7.82 13.71 1.71
N MET A 127 -6.77 13.18 1.06
CA MET A 127 -6.66 11.75 0.72
C MET A 127 -6.64 10.88 1.98
N SER A 128 -6.09 11.36 3.10
CA SER A 128 -6.11 10.63 4.37
C SER A 128 -7.51 10.42 4.97
N LYS A 129 -8.55 11.10 4.45
CA LYS A 129 -9.92 10.97 4.96
C LYS A 129 -10.65 9.71 4.48
N GLN A 130 -10.20 9.10 3.39
CA GLN A 130 -10.80 7.89 2.83
C GLN A 130 -9.75 6.79 2.71
N LYS A 131 -10.08 5.57 3.14
CA LYS A 131 -9.12 4.46 3.23
C LYS A 131 -8.46 4.13 1.88
N GLU A 132 -9.21 4.23 0.79
CA GLU A 132 -8.73 3.91 -0.56
C GLU A 132 -7.71 4.93 -1.06
N THR A 133 -7.99 6.23 -0.91
CA THR A 133 -7.07 7.28 -1.32
C THR A 133 -5.90 7.41 -0.36
N ASP A 134 -6.10 7.08 0.91
CA ASP A 134 -5.00 7.00 1.87
C ASP A 134 -4.02 5.89 1.48
N ALA A 135 -4.54 4.71 1.13
CA ALA A 135 -3.73 3.59 0.68
C ALA A 135 -2.92 3.90 -0.58
N LEU A 136 -3.38 4.77 -1.48
CA LEU A 136 -2.61 5.17 -2.67
C LEU A 136 -1.34 5.92 -2.33
N GLN A 137 -1.33 6.72 -1.26
CA GLN A 137 -0.23 7.65 -0.97
C GLN A 137 0.73 7.18 0.13
N ARG A 138 0.57 5.99 0.73
CA ARG A 138 1.45 5.53 1.83
C ARG A 138 1.55 4.02 1.91
N THR A 139 2.55 3.53 2.63
CA THR A 139 2.58 2.13 3.05
C THR A 139 1.48 1.87 4.07
N THR A 140 0.64 0.86 3.85
CA THR A 140 -0.48 0.55 4.74
C THR A 140 -0.11 -0.57 5.69
N THR A 141 -0.48 -0.46 6.96
CA THR A 141 -0.23 -1.46 8.00
C THR A 141 -1.53 -2.16 8.40
N ALA A 142 -1.55 -3.49 8.42
CA ALA A 142 -2.71 -4.28 8.79
C ALA A 142 -2.34 -5.47 9.68
N THR A 143 -2.88 -5.54 10.89
CA THR A 143 -2.76 -6.72 11.74
C THR A 143 -3.76 -7.79 11.30
N THR A 144 -3.25 -8.94 10.90
CA THR A 144 -4.03 -10.00 10.24
C THR A 144 -4.22 -11.24 11.10
N ILE A 145 -3.30 -11.51 12.02
CA ILE A 145 -3.36 -12.63 12.96
C ILE A 145 -2.95 -12.10 14.33
N VAL A 146 -3.67 -12.49 15.37
CA VAL A 146 -3.29 -12.29 16.78
C VAL A 146 -3.51 -13.59 17.53
N ARG A 147 -2.52 -14.05 18.29
CA ARG A 147 -2.57 -15.30 19.06
C ARG A 147 -1.93 -15.11 20.43
N ALA A 148 -2.64 -15.54 21.47
CA ALA A 148 -2.14 -15.65 22.84
C ALA A 148 -3.10 -16.52 23.68
N GLY A 149 -2.59 -17.19 24.71
CA GLY A 149 -3.42 -17.95 25.64
C GLY A 149 -3.91 -19.30 25.10
N VAL A 150 -4.28 -20.17 26.04
CA VAL A 150 -4.89 -21.49 25.75
C VAL A 150 -6.09 -21.76 26.66
N LYS A 151 -6.08 -21.19 27.88
CA LYS A 151 -7.15 -21.28 28.88
C LYS A 151 -7.47 -19.89 29.42
N ASP A 152 -8.70 -19.70 29.89
CA ASP A 152 -9.21 -18.45 30.47
C ASP A 152 -8.58 -18.09 31.82
N ASN A 153 -8.07 -19.09 32.57
CA ASN A 153 -7.46 -18.90 33.89
C ASN A 153 -5.92 -18.96 33.92
N VAL A 154 -5.26 -18.94 32.76
CA VAL A 154 -3.80 -19.00 32.65
C VAL A 154 -3.28 -17.79 31.89
N VAL A 155 -2.36 -17.03 32.51
CA VAL A 155 -1.62 -15.95 31.85
C VAL A 155 -0.60 -16.59 30.90
N PRO A 156 -0.68 -16.33 29.58
CA PRO A 156 0.24 -16.93 28.62
C PRO A 156 1.66 -16.36 28.74
N GLY A 157 2.65 -17.22 28.50
CA GLY A 157 4.06 -16.83 28.45
C GLY A 157 4.47 -16.16 27.14
N SER A 158 3.64 -16.20 26.10
CA SER A 158 3.90 -15.51 24.84
C SER A 158 2.61 -15.03 24.17
N ALA A 159 2.75 -13.97 23.39
CA ALA A 159 1.72 -13.42 22.53
C ALA A 159 2.39 -12.95 21.24
N TRP A 160 1.78 -13.25 20.09
CA TRP A 160 2.31 -12.79 18.81
C TRP A 160 1.21 -12.41 17.83
N ALA A 161 1.61 -11.61 16.84
CA ALA A 161 0.76 -11.17 15.76
C ALA A 161 1.49 -11.19 14.42
N VAL A 162 0.71 -11.24 13.33
CA VAL A 162 1.21 -11.03 11.96
C VAL A 162 0.71 -9.69 11.46
N VAL A 163 1.65 -8.80 11.18
CA VAL A 163 1.41 -7.46 10.64
C VAL A 163 1.83 -7.48 9.17
N ASN A 164 0.90 -7.13 8.29
CA ASN A 164 1.09 -7.10 6.85
C ASN A 164 1.16 -5.65 6.36
N HIS A 165 2.12 -5.38 5.50
CA HIS A 165 2.33 -4.10 4.85
C HIS A 165 2.11 -4.21 3.35
N ARG A 166 1.44 -3.22 2.77
CA ARG A 166 1.47 -2.96 1.32
C ARG A 166 2.35 -1.74 1.08
N VAL A 167 3.58 -2.00 0.65
CA VAL A 167 4.69 -1.05 0.61
C VAL A 167 4.52 -0.11 -0.56
N HIS A 168 4.58 1.19 -0.31
CA HIS A 168 4.53 2.21 -1.34
C HIS A 168 5.85 2.22 -2.14
N PRO A 169 5.84 2.40 -3.48
CA PRO A 169 7.06 2.45 -4.30
C PRO A 169 8.12 3.47 -3.87
N GLY A 170 7.68 4.54 -3.21
CA GLY A 170 8.55 5.56 -2.62
C GLY A 170 9.24 5.17 -1.30
N GLN A 171 9.03 3.96 -0.78
CA GLN A 171 9.69 3.43 0.43
C GLN A 171 10.37 2.10 0.15
N THR A 172 11.54 1.90 0.73
CA THR A 172 12.21 0.59 0.72
C THR A 172 11.67 -0.31 1.83
N LEU A 173 11.89 -1.62 1.71
CA LEU A 173 11.54 -2.59 2.73
C LEU A 173 12.25 -2.29 4.07
N GLU A 174 13.51 -1.87 4.02
CA GLU A 174 14.30 -1.50 5.21
C GLU A 174 13.68 -0.30 5.93
N GLN A 175 13.27 0.73 5.18
CA GLN A 175 12.62 1.91 5.76
C GLN A 175 11.28 1.56 6.43
N VAL A 176 10.55 0.59 5.89
CA VAL A 176 9.31 0.09 6.51
C VAL A 176 9.63 -0.61 7.83
N LEU A 177 10.61 -1.52 7.84
CA LEU A 177 11.02 -2.22 9.06
C LEU A 177 11.56 -1.27 10.14
N GLU A 178 12.39 -0.31 9.76
CA GLU A 178 12.92 0.71 10.68
C GLU A 178 11.82 1.58 11.29
N HIS A 179 10.83 1.97 10.47
CA HIS A 179 9.65 2.71 10.95
C HIS A 179 8.88 1.90 11.99
N ASP A 180 8.64 0.62 11.71
CA ASP A 180 7.89 -0.27 12.61
C ASP A 180 8.61 -0.51 13.93
N ILE A 181 9.92 -0.79 13.91
CA ILE A 181 10.74 -0.95 15.12
C ILE A 181 10.68 0.33 15.97
N ARG A 182 10.80 1.49 15.33
CA ARG A 182 10.72 2.80 16.02
C ARG A 182 9.33 3.06 16.59
N ALA A 183 8.28 2.71 15.84
CA ALA A 183 6.90 2.88 16.28
C ALA A 183 6.60 1.98 17.48
N ILE A 184 7.03 0.72 17.46
CA ILE A 184 6.86 -0.20 18.60
C ILE A 184 7.51 0.37 19.87
N GLY A 185 8.76 0.84 19.77
CA GLY A 185 9.44 1.56 20.85
C GLY A 185 9.75 0.72 22.09
N ASP A 186 9.75 -0.61 21.96
CA ASP A 186 10.01 -1.57 23.02
C ASP A 186 10.97 -2.66 22.52
N GLU A 187 12.22 -2.63 22.99
CA GLU A 187 13.28 -3.57 22.60
C GLU A 187 13.00 -5.02 23.07
N SER A 188 12.06 -5.22 24.00
CA SER A 188 11.66 -6.56 24.44
C SER A 188 10.72 -7.27 23.44
N VAL A 189 10.19 -6.54 22.45
CA VAL A 189 9.35 -7.07 21.38
C VAL A 189 10.22 -7.56 20.23
N ASN A 190 10.11 -8.84 19.90
CA ASN A 190 10.81 -9.42 18.77
C ASN A 190 10.02 -9.15 17.47
N VAL A 191 10.70 -8.65 16.44
CA VAL A 191 10.14 -8.43 15.10
C VAL A 191 10.90 -9.29 14.10
N THR A 192 10.20 -10.20 13.45
CA THR A 192 10.80 -11.13 12.46
C THR A 192 10.11 -10.99 11.11
N VAL A 193 10.89 -10.86 10.04
CA VAL A 193 10.35 -10.83 8.67
C VAL A 193 9.92 -12.24 8.26
N LEU A 194 8.64 -12.41 7.94
CA LEU A 194 8.07 -13.68 7.46
C LEU A 194 8.17 -13.82 5.94
N GLY A 195 8.12 -12.71 5.21
CA GLY A 195 8.18 -12.69 3.76
C GLY A 195 8.10 -11.27 3.23
N THR A 196 8.71 -11.05 2.07
CA THR A 196 8.74 -9.76 1.41
C THR A 196 8.61 -9.89 -0.10
N ARG A 197 8.23 -8.78 -0.72
CA ARG A 197 8.23 -8.57 -2.16
C ARG A 197 8.46 -7.09 -2.40
N GLU A 198 9.47 -6.79 -3.21
CA GLU A 198 9.74 -5.42 -3.66
C GLU A 198 8.61 -4.89 -4.54
N CYS A 199 8.50 -3.56 -4.61
CA CYS A 199 7.56 -2.92 -5.52
C CYS A 199 7.91 -3.25 -6.97
N ALA A 200 6.89 -3.40 -7.83
CA ALA A 200 7.15 -3.51 -9.25
C ALA A 200 7.72 -2.18 -9.78
N PRO A 201 8.72 -2.20 -10.68
CA PRO A 201 9.22 -0.97 -11.28
C PRO A 201 8.09 -0.23 -11.97
N VAL A 202 8.15 1.10 -11.95
CA VAL A 202 7.15 1.94 -12.59
C VAL A 202 7.30 1.81 -14.10
N SER A 203 6.27 1.29 -14.76
CA SER A 203 6.18 1.16 -16.21
C SER A 203 6.09 2.54 -16.87
N PRO A 204 6.66 2.75 -18.06
CA PRO A 204 6.53 4.02 -18.77
C PRO A 204 5.09 4.40 -19.07
N TYR A 205 4.70 5.64 -18.75
CA TYR A 205 3.37 6.20 -19.04
C TYR A 205 3.45 7.64 -19.55
N GLY A 206 2.30 8.20 -19.93
CA GLY A 206 2.21 9.55 -20.49
C GLY A 206 2.30 9.58 -22.03
N PRO A 207 2.42 10.78 -22.62
CA PRO A 207 2.32 10.97 -24.07
C PRO A 207 3.40 10.25 -24.89
N GLU A 208 4.56 9.99 -24.28
CA GLU A 208 5.69 9.32 -24.93
C GLU A 208 5.57 7.79 -24.91
N SER A 209 4.72 7.24 -24.04
CA SER A 209 4.47 5.79 -23.95
C SER A 209 3.34 5.39 -24.90
N SER A 210 3.70 4.81 -26.04
CA SER A 210 2.74 4.32 -27.04
C SER A 210 1.83 3.21 -26.48
N ALA A 211 2.34 2.35 -25.62
CA ALA A 211 1.57 1.32 -24.93
C ALA A 211 0.51 1.93 -24.00
N PHE A 212 0.88 2.89 -23.16
CA PHE A 212 -0.06 3.59 -22.29
C PHE A 212 -1.11 4.36 -23.10
N CYS A 213 -0.69 5.06 -24.15
CA CYS A 213 -1.60 5.80 -25.02
C CYS A 213 -2.61 4.89 -25.74
N LEU A 214 -2.21 3.69 -26.17
CA LEU A 214 -3.10 2.70 -26.76
C LEU A 214 -4.18 2.25 -25.78
N ILE A 215 -3.80 1.94 -24.54
CA ILE A 215 -4.74 1.54 -23.48
C ILE A 215 -5.68 2.71 -23.16
N ALA A 216 -5.14 3.92 -22.96
CA ALA A 216 -5.91 5.12 -22.66
C ALA A 216 -6.91 5.48 -23.79
N ALA A 217 -6.52 5.33 -25.06
CA ALA A 217 -7.39 5.54 -26.20
C ALA A 217 -8.51 4.49 -26.26
N THR A 218 -8.19 3.22 -25.96
CA THR A 218 -9.17 2.13 -25.89
C THR A 218 -10.20 2.37 -24.79
N VAL A 219 -9.73 2.78 -23.60
CA VAL A 219 -10.59 3.19 -22.49
C VAL A 219 -11.54 4.30 -22.91
N LYS A 220 -11.04 5.38 -23.53
CA LYS A 220 -11.89 6.49 -24.00
C LYS A 220 -12.89 6.07 -25.08
N LYS A 221 -12.55 5.10 -25.92
CA LYS A 221 -13.47 4.57 -26.94
C LYS A 221 -14.65 3.81 -26.31
N ILE A 222 -14.38 3.03 -25.26
CA ILE A 222 -15.39 2.20 -24.58
C ILE A 222 -16.17 3.02 -23.54
N TYR A 223 -15.48 3.90 -22.81
CA TYR A 223 -16.02 4.77 -21.75
C TYR A 223 -15.68 6.24 -22.05
N PRO A 224 -16.47 6.92 -22.92
CA PRO A 224 -16.14 8.26 -23.41
C PRO A 224 -16.06 9.35 -22.34
N THR A 225 -16.75 9.16 -21.21
CA THR A 225 -16.75 10.09 -20.08
C THR A 225 -15.63 9.82 -19.08
N ALA A 226 -14.98 8.66 -19.15
CA ALA A 226 -13.95 8.28 -18.21
C ALA A 226 -12.61 8.98 -18.51
N VAL A 227 -11.89 9.36 -17.46
CA VAL A 227 -10.53 9.90 -17.55
C VAL A 227 -9.52 8.77 -17.34
N PRO A 228 -8.74 8.36 -18.36
CA PRO A 228 -7.64 7.45 -18.15
C PRO A 228 -6.54 8.14 -17.33
N ALA A 229 -6.10 7.51 -16.26
CA ALA A 229 -5.05 8.04 -15.40
C ALA A 229 -4.07 6.94 -14.98
N PRO A 230 -2.75 7.20 -14.95
CA PRO A 230 -1.82 6.25 -14.36
C PRO A 230 -2.16 6.06 -12.88
N SER A 231 -1.96 4.87 -12.35
CA SER A 231 -2.27 4.57 -10.96
C SER A 231 -1.39 3.45 -10.43
N LEU A 232 -1.36 3.34 -9.11
CA LEU A 232 -0.67 2.31 -8.37
C LEU A 232 -1.66 1.21 -8.00
N LEU A 233 -1.40 -0.02 -8.44
CA LEU A 233 -2.17 -1.16 -7.93
C LEU A 233 -1.83 -1.35 -6.44
N LEU A 234 -2.85 -1.24 -5.59
CA LEU A 234 -2.72 -1.36 -4.14
C LEU A 234 -2.44 -2.80 -3.68
N ALA A 235 -2.82 -3.76 -4.52
CA ALA A 235 -2.60 -5.18 -4.32
C ALA A 235 -1.34 -5.65 -5.08
N ASN A 236 -1.17 -6.96 -5.14
CA ASN A 236 -0.15 -7.61 -5.97
C ASN A 236 -0.84 -8.63 -6.86
N THR A 237 -0.34 -8.77 -8.08
CA THR A 237 -0.73 -9.86 -8.98
C THR A 237 0.39 -10.89 -9.11
N ASP A 238 0.10 -11.97 -9.83
CA ASP A 238 1.07 -13.01 -10.19
C ASP A 238 1.97 -12.62 -11.39
N THR A 239 1.90 -11.35 -11.83
CA THR A 239 2.60 -10.80 -13.01
C THR A 239 4.11 -10.58 -12.82
N VAL A 240 4.72 -11.09 -11.74
CA VAL A 240 6.18 -10.97 -11.54
C VAL A 240 6.90 -11.80 -12.61
N HIS A 241 7.70 -11.13 -13.44
CA HIS A 241 8.43 -11.69 -14.56
C HIS A 241 9.88 -11.23 -14.56
#